data_AF-W4FK58-F1
#
_entry.id   AF-W4FK58-F1
#
_cell.length_a   1.000
_cell.length_b   1.000
_cell.length_c   1.000
_cell.angle_alpha   90.00
_cell.angle_beta   90.00
_cell.angle_gamma   90.00
#
_symmetry.space_group_name_H-M   'P 1'
#
loop_
_entity.id
_entity.type
_entity.pdbx_description
1 polymer ?
#
loop_
_entity_poly.entity_id
_entity_poly.type
_entity_poly.pdbx_seq_one_letter_code
_entity_poly.pdbx_strand_id
1 'polypeptide(L)'
;MKRKELLAACESLVKSYDPAIVTVDAHVDEALKGYADADRLFLHQVLYGCVRYKDVLKVVLSNFYQDNSAKCSRNDYTKFLIMGYLALFRLDEIGMAGFHGFVSTHNPTAMHVFLAYLFDDAILHGPVKAEWLRLLDQEFVETQLIAKLEKHRPEIDQVLGHLHAKAFGMAAARESLKQSGGVVRVASKQPTVPVAPNITKPKPRAIPEPTRIPLETKAHPVPDLNKLTLADIQDHQKHRRDAMKEQVLKKYQESVAQPFQLEETRSNLEAIKQEVEAQRMAEVNRKFKAKPAPTFSDKDAPVKLNTAAILREDALYKKKQEKEAKLIQAYESDLRDASEFYRWQSDMIKKDDAAHRAQVETRRLEMVQAQHEAIEASLRAKVENRDVANQMKLVSKENDERRRLEEMAIDDSNRQGALEIKLTREVAPREAEERVKSDNHRKREAVNAMLETERARKAAQDAIDQAQREDLIRQIRALDRVHREHVAIFDPTESANLGLLDEMSLVELRERLQLRKVEEAELEAQRRELILQEKKEREADLKSRVSNISRIRQLAASANRTSRDRRKQLEQDKRDQDKHMRDQGTTTVLLLFDPNLKLTRLELPKNHHNQR
;
A
#
# COMPACT_ATOMS: atom_id res chain seq x y z
N MET A 1 -10.47 4.69 -25.86
CA MET A 1 -10.04 4.39 -24.46
C MET A 1 -9.46 5.65 -23.80
N LYS A 2 -9.07 5.64 -22.51
CA LYS A 2 -8.29 6.77 -21.94
C LYS A 2 -6.87 6.74 -22.52
N ARG A 3 -6.24 7.91 -22.72
CA ARG A 3 -4.88 8.04 -23.33
C ARG A 3 -3.82 7.10 -22.71
N LYS A 4 -3.86 6.88 -21.39
CA LYS A 4 -2.94 5.96 -20.68
C LYS A 4 -3.21 4.48 -20.99
N GLU A 5 -4.48 4.08 -21.11
CA GLU A 5 -4.88 2.71 -21.45
C GLU A 5 -4.52 2.41 -22.91
N LEU A 6 -4.78 3.37 -23.80
CA LEU A 6 -4.43 3.31 -25.23
C LEU A 6 -2.91 3.22 -25.45
N LEU A 7 -2.08 4.02 -24.75
CA LEU A 7 -0.62 3.88 -24.84
C LEU A 7 -0.10 2.55 -24.27
N ALA A 8 -0.73 2.01 -23.22
CA ALA A 8 -0.38 0.68 -22.72
C ALA A 8 -0.73 -0.42 -23.74
N ALA A 9 -1.86 -0.28 -24.46
CA ALA A 9 -2.21 -1.14 -25.57
C ALA A 9 -1.16 -1.05 -26.71
N CYS A 10 -0.73 0.16 -27.11
CA CYS A 10 0.38 0.34 -28.06
C CYS A 10 1.65 -0.38 -27.59
N GLU A 11 2.05 -0.20 -26.33
CA GLU A 11 3.25 -0.83 -25.77
C GLU A 11 3.15 -2.36 -25.78
N SER A 12 1.98 -2.94 -25.47
CA SER A 12 1.76 -4.38 -25.58
C SER A 12 1.78 -4.88 -27.01
N LEU A 13 1.14 -4.16 -27.95
CA LEU A 13 1.02 -4.55 -29.36
C LEU A 13 2.38 -4.58 -30.07
N VAL A 14 3.23 -3.59 -29.79
CA VAL A 14 4.61 -3.51 -30.31
C VAL A 14 5.54 -4.53 -29.62
N LYS A 15 5.24 -4.96 -28.39
CA LYS A 15 6.01 -6.00 -27.68
C LYS A 15 5.61 -7.43 -28.03
N SER A 16 4.37 -7.67 -28.47
CA SER A 16 3.91 -8.99 -28.89
C SER A 16 4.16 -9.28 -30.37
N TYR A 17 4.50 -8.27 -31.18
CA TYR A 17 4.79 -8.44 -32.60
C TYR A 17 6.19 -9.02 -32.83
N ASP A 18 6.25 -10.22 -33.42
CA ASP A 18 7.49 -10.82 -33.93
C ASP A 18 7.44 -10.94 -35.46
N PRO A 19 8.25 -10.15 -36.21
CA PRO A 19 8.34 -10.23 -37.67
C PRO A 19 8.78 -11.60 -38.23
N ALA A 20 9.34 -12.48 -37.41
CA ALA A 20 9.74 -13.82 -37.83
C ALA A 20 8.59 -14.86 -37.78
N ILE A 21 7.44 -14.50 -37.18
CA ILE A 21 6.33 -15.42 -36.92
C ILE A 21 5.04 -14.99 -37.62
N VAL A 22 4.72 -13.69 -37.62
CA VAL A 22 3.43 -13.16 -38.11
C VAL A 22 3.66 -11.88 -38.92
N THR A 23 2.83 -11.61 -39.94
CA THR A 23 2.82 -10.32 -40.63
C THR A 23 2.18 -9.23 -39.77
N VAL A 24 2.48 -7.95 -40.07
CA VAL A 24 1.95 -6.80 -39.32
C VAL A 24 0.42 -6.83 -39.28
N ASP A 25 -0.21 -7.07 -40.42
CA ASP A 25 -1.67 -6.99 -40.58
C ASP A 25 -2.38 -8.13 -39.84
N ALA A 26 -1.88 -9.37 -39.98
CA ALA A 26 -2.44 -10.52 -39.28
C ALA A 26 -2.27 -10.43 -37.76
N HIS A 27 -1.14 -9.88 -37.28
CA HIS A 27 -0.92 -9.62 -35.86
C HIS A 27 -1.90 -8.57 -35.30
N VAL A 28 -2.17 -7.51 -36.07
CA VAL A 28 -3.15 -6.49 -35.70
C VAL A 28 -4.57 -7.05 -35.70
N ASP A 29 -4.93 -7.78 -36.75
CA ASP A 29 -6.26 -8.37 -36.90
C ASP A 29 -6.54 -9.48 -35.90
N GLU A 30 -5.53 -10.08 -35.28
CA GLU A 30 -5.68 -10.90 -34.08
C GLU A 30 -5.72 -10.08 -32.78
N ALA A 31 -4.72 -9.24 -32.54
CA ALA A 31 -4.56 -8.55 -31.25
C ALA A 31 -5.67 -7.51 -30.98
N LEU A 32 -6.29 -6.94 -32.03
CA LEU A 32 -7.25 -5.84 -31.90
C LEU A 32 -8.73 -6.25 -32.08
N LYS A 33 -9.06 -7.55 -32.15
CA LYS A 33 -10.43 -8.08 -32.34
C LYS A 33 -11.48 -7.50 -31.37
N GLY A 34 -11.07 -7.09 -30.16
CA GLY A 34 -11.95 -6.56 -29.11
C GLY A 34 -11.92 -5.03 -28.92
N TYR A 35 -11.29 -4.27 -29.82
CA TYR A 35 -11.17 -2.80 -29.71
C TYR A 35 -12.19 -2.09 -30.61
N ALA A 36 -12.71 -0.95 -30.15
CA ALA A 36 -13.58 -0.09 -30.96
C ALA A 36 -12.80 0.52 -32.15
N ASP A 37 -13.46 0.70 -33.29
CA ASP A 37 -12.79 0.99 -34.58
C ASP A 37 -11.85 2.20 -34.55
N ALA A 38 -12.21 3.27 -33.85
CA ALA A 38 -11.38 4.46 -33.70
C ALA A 38 -10.10 4.20 -32.86
N ASP A 39 -10.19 3.42 -31.78
CA ASP A 39 -9.02 2.99 -31.01
C ASP A 39 -8.18 1.98 -31.83
N ARG A 40 -8.83 1.04 -32.55
CA ARG A 40 -8.18 0.05 -33.43
C ARG A 40 -7.38 0.71 -34.55
N LEU A 41 -7.94 1.71 -35.23
CA LEU A 41 -7.27 2.43 -36.31
C LEU A 41 -6.02 3.19 -35.82
N PHE A 42 -6.07 3.81 -34.64
CA PHE A 42 -4.89 4.43 -34.03
C PHE A 42 -3.82 3.39 -33.67
N LEU A 43 -4.22 2.29 -33.03
CA LEU A 43 -3.31 1.20 -32.63
C LEU A 43 -2.62 0.54 -33.83
N HIS A 44 -3.37 0.26 -34.90
CA HIS A 44 -2.85 -0.22 -36.18
C HIS A 44 -1.82 0.75 -36.77
N GLN A 45 -2.15 2.04 -36.89
CA GLN A 45 -1.23 3.04 -37.42
C GLN A 45 0.06 3.19 -36.61
N VAL A 46 -0.01 3.10 -35.27
CA VAL A 46 1.17 3.17 -34.41
C VAL A 46 2.08 1.95 -34.58
N LEU A 47 1.52 0.73 -34.63
CA LEU A 47 2.35 -0.45 -34.92
C LEU A 47 2.99 -0.35 -36.31
N TYR A 48 2.18 -0.11 -37.34
CA TYR A 48 2.64 -0.02 -38.72
C TYR A 48 3.73 1.06 -38.88
N GLY A 49 3.56 2.20 -38.21
CA GLY A 49 4.56 3.27 -38.13
C GLY A 49 5.86 2.87 -37.43
N CYS A 50 5.78 2.28 -36.24
CA CYS A 50 6.94 1.79 -35.49
C CYS A 50 7.69 0.64 -36.21
N VAL A 51 7.01 -0.13 -37.06
CA VAL A 51 7.63 -1.16 -37.91
C VAL A 51 8.24 -0.55 -39.17
N ARG A 52 7.51 0.29 -39.91
CA ARG A 52 7.96 0.91 -41.17
C ARG A 52 9.16 1.84 -40.98
N TYR A 53 9.17 2.65 -39.91
CA TYR A 53 10.23 3.61 -39.63
C TYR A 53 11.21 3.12 -38.56
N LYS A 54 11.26 1.79 -38.32
CA LYS A 54 12.03 1.14 -37.25
C LYS A 54 13.49 1.57 -37.20
N ASP A 55 14.19 1.57 -38.34
CA ASP A 55 15.63 1.90 -38.36
C ASP A 55 15.91 3.40 -38.20
N VAL A 56 15.06 4.26 -38.77
CA VAL A 56 15.10 5.73 -38.55
C VAL A 56 14.95 6.08 -37.07
N LEU A 57 14.00 5.40 -36.39
CA LEU A 57 13.77 5.57 -34.94
C LEU A 57 14.90 4.95 -34.11
N LYS A 58 15.41 3.79 -34.52
CA LYS A 58 16.52 3.07 -33.86
C LYS A 58 17.82 3.87 -33.88
N VAL A 59 18.10 4.68 -34.91
CA VAL A 59 19.22 5.64 -34.91
C VAL A 59 19.12 6.59 -33.72
N VAL A 60 18.00 7.31 -33.60
CA VAL A 60 17.78 8.27 -32.50
C VAL A 60 17.87 7.58 -31.14
N LEU A 61 17.20 6.44 -30.98
CA LEU A 61 17.20 5.68 -29.73
C LEU A 61 18.58 5.12 -29.37
N SER A 62 19.38 4.71 -30.36
CA SER A 62 20.73 4.17 -30.11
C SER A 62 21.67 5.25 -29.60
N ASN A 63 21.61 6.45 -30.17
CA ASN A 63 22.42 7.59 -29.72
C ASN A 63 21.92 8.06 -28.34
N PHE A 64 20.60 8.24 -28.16
CA PHE A 64 19.97 8.59 -26.89
C PHE A 64 20.39 7.65 -25.74
N TYR A 65 20.40 6.34 -25.97
CA TYR A 65 20.77 5.34 -24.98
C TYR A 65 22.28 5.09 -24.83
N GLN A 66 23.13 5.74 -25.62
CA GLN A 66 24.55 5.91 -25.32
C GLN A 66 24.70 7.09 -24.34
N ASP A 67 24.27 8.28 -24.75
CA ASP A 67 24.46 9.55 -24.04
C ASP A 67 23.72 9.62 -22.69
N ASN A 68 22.51 9.06 -22.61
CA ASN A 68 21.65 9.12 -21.43
C ASN A 68 21.45 7.76 -20.75
N SER A 69 22.38 6.82 -20.98
CA SER A 69 22.42 5.47 -20.39
C SER A 69 22.22 5.41 -18.86
N ALA A 70 22.73 6.42 -18.12
CA ALA A 70 22.57 6.53 -16.68
C ALA A 70 21.24 7.16 -16.21
N LYS A 71 20.51 7.85 -17.10
CA LYS A 71 19.30 8.62 -16.76
C LYS A 71 17.99 7.91 -17.14
N CYS A 72 18.02 6.97 -18.08
CA CYS A 72 16.82 6.32 -18.63
C CYS A 72 16.98 4.79 -18.73
N SER A 73 15.95 4.05 -18.32
CA SER A 73 15.98 2.58 -18.32
C SER A 73 15.77 2.00 -19.71
N ARG A 74 16.50 0.94 -20.07
CA ARG A 74 16.26 0.16 -21.31
C ARG A 74 14.87 -0.51 -21.34
N ASN A 75 14.21 -0.69 -20.19
CA ASN A 75 12.85 -1.22 -20.12
C ASN A 75 11.80 -0.31 -20.78
N ASP A 76 12.11 0.99 -20.90
CA ASP A 76 11.24 2.00 -21.50
C ASP A 76 11.48 2.17 -23.02
N TYR A 77 12.35 1.36 -23.64
CA TYR A 77 12.71 1.45 -25.07
C TYR A 77 11.49 1.50 -25.99
N THR A 78 10.51 0.61 -25.80
CA THR A 78 9.27 0.58 -26.60
C THR A 78 8.45 1.86 -26.45
N LYS A 79 8.47 2.49 -25.27
CA LYS A 79 7.74 3.75 -25.03
C LYS A 79 8.42 4.90 -25.78
N PHE A 80 9.76 4.98 -25.72
CA PHE A 80 10.51 5.97 -26.50
C PHE A 80 10.41 5.72 -28.02
N LEU A 81 10.29 4.47 -28.47
CA LEU A 81 10.01 4.11 -29.87
C LEU A 81 8.65 4.64 -30.34
N ILE A 82 7.60 4.44 -29.54
CA ILE A 82 6.25 4.94 -29.82
C ILE A 82 6.24 6.47 -29.75
N MET A 83 6.77 7.08 -28.69
CA MET A 83 6.79 8.53 -28.52
C MET A 83 7.65 9.24 -29.60
N GLY A 84 8.75 8.62 -30.03
CA GLY A 84 9.57 9.09 -31.14
C GLY A 84 8.84 9.02 -32.48
N TYR A 85 8.11 7.93 -32.76
CA TYR A 85 7.25 7.84 -33.95
C TYR A 85 6.17 8.93 -33.96
N LEU A 86 5.49 9.12 -32.82
CA LEU A 86 4.45 10.15 -32.69
C LEU A 86 5.01 11.57 -32.87
N ALA A 87 6.21 11.85 -32.35
CA ALA A 87 6.87 13.15 -32.48
C ALA A 87 7.43 13.44 -33.88
N LEU A 88 8.01 12.44 -34.55
CA LEU A 88 8.65 12.61 -35.87
C LEU A 88 7.64 12.61 -37.03
N PHE A 89 6.61 11.75 -36.95
CA PHE A 89 5.75 11.46 -38.11
C PHE A 89 4.29 11.87 -37.94
N ARG A 90 3.78 12.01 -36.70
CA ARG A 90 2.34 12.23 -36.43
C ARG A 90 2.04 13.51 -35.64
N LEU A 91 3.02 14.36 -35.39
CA LEU A 91 2.89 15.52 -34.51
C LEU A 91 1.93 16.58 -35.06
N ASP A 92 2.00 16.86 -36.36
CA ASP A 92 1.05 17.74 -37.07
C ASP A 92 -0.39 17.18 -37.11
N GLU A 93 -0.55 15.85 -37.20
CA GLU A 93 -1.87 15.19 -37.27
C GLU A 93 -2.57 15.09 -35.91
N ILE A 94 -1.81 14.80 -34.86
CA ILE A 94 -2.33 14.63 -33.48
C ILE A 94 -2.46 15.98 -32.78
N GLY A 95 -1.68 16.98 -33.20
CA GLY A 95 -1.57 18.30 -32.60
C GLY A 95 -0.86 18.28 -31.25
N MET A 96 -0.22 19.40 -30.89
CA MET A 96 0.57 19.50 -29.67
C MET A 96 -0.25 19.28 -28.38
N ALA A 97 -1.53 19.67 -28.36
CA ALA A 97 -2.43 19.36 -27.25
C ALA A 97 -2.74 17.85 -27.10
N GLY A 98 -2.78 17.11 -28.21
CA GLY A 98 -2.89 15.65 -28.21
C GLY A 98 -1.60 14.99 -27.75
N PHE A 99 -0.47 15.41 -28.31
CA PHE A 99 0.87 14.91 -27.99
C PHE A 99 1.25 15.15 -26.52
N HIS A 100 1.11 16.37 -26.00
CA HIS A 100 1.27 16.66 -24.58
C HIS A 100 0.35 15.78 -23.71
N GLY A 101 -0.88 15.54 -24.17
CA GLY A 101 -1.83 14.63 -23.54
C GLY A 101 -1.37 13.17 -23.44
N PHE A 102 -0.50 12.70 -24.34
CA PHE A 102 0.16 11.40 -24.28
C PHE A 102 1.41 11.43 -23.40
N VAL A 103 2.31 12.40 -23.63
CA VAL A 103 3.53 12.66 -22.85
C VAL A 103 3.24 12.70 -21.34
N SER A 104 2.19 13.43 -20.93
CA SER A 104 1.81 13.61 -19.53
C SER A 104 1.35 12.35 -18.79
N THR A 105 1.14 11.22 -19.50
CA THR A 105 0.76 9.92 -18.89
C THR A 105 1.94 9.09 -18.40
N HIS A 106 3.16 9.39 -18.89
CA HIS A 106 4.39 8.68 -18.58
C HIS A 106 5.17 9.34 -17.43
N ASN A 107 6.33 8.78 -17.07
CA ASN A 107 7.20 9.33 -16.02
C ASN A 107 7.76 10.70 -16.47
N PRO A 108 7.48 11.81 -15.76
CA PRO A 108 7.90 13.14 -16.17
C PRO A 108 9.42 13.29 -16.33
N THR A 109 10.22 12.66 -15.46
CA THR A 109 11.69 12.72 -15.51
C THR A 109 12.22 12.06 -16.79
N ALA A 110 11.67 10.89 -17.14
CA ALA A 110 12.11 10.14 -18.32
C ALA A 110 11.67 10.82 -19.62
N MET A 111 10.45 11.34 -19.67
CA MET A 111 9.96 12.09 -20.84
C MET A 111 10.70 13.42 -21.02
N HIS A 112 11.05 14.12 -19.94
CA HIS A 112 11.85 15.34 -20.02
C HIS A 112 13.23 15.05 -20.66
N VAL A 113 13.94 14.03 -20.18
CA VAL A 113 15.28 13.67 -20.70
C VAL A 113 15.21 13.22 -22.16
N PHE A 114 14.14 12.52 -22.58
CA PHE A 114 13.96 12.10 -23.98
C PHE A 114 13.56 13.24 -24.91
N LEU A 115 12.58 14.08 -24.54
CA LEU A 115 12.14 15.18 -25.39
C LEU A 115 13.21 16.27 -25.51
N ALA A 116 13.96 16.56 -24.43
CA ALA A 116 15.08 17.50 -24.48
C ALA A 116 16.21 17.01 -25.40
N TYR A 117 16.37 15.69 -25.56
CA TYR A 117 17.34 15.11 -26.49
C TYR A 117 16.82 15.10 -27.95
N LEU A 118 15.53 14.80 -28.13
CA LEU A 118 14.90 14.70 -29.45
C LEU A 118 14.76 16.06 -30.15
N PHE A 119 14.71 17.17 -29.39
CA PHE A 119 14.58 18.54 -29.89
C PHE A 119 15.82 19.42 -29.57
N ASP A 120 17.00 18.80 -29.48
CA ASP A 120 18.29 19.51 -29.40
C ASP A 120 18.90 19.66 -30.81
N ASP A 121 19.03 20.89 -31.29
CA ASP A 121 19.57 21.23 -32.62
C ASP A 121 20.98 20.63 -32.84
N ALA A 122 21.82 20.62 -31.81
CA ALA A 122 23.19 20.12 -31.90
C ALA A 122 23.23 18.60 -32.09
N ILE A 123 22.24 17.89 -31.55
CA ILE A 123 22.09 16.44 -31.65
C ILE A 123 21.42 16.07 -32.96
N LEU A 124 20.40 16.83 -33.36
CA LEU A 124 19.69 16.70 -34.63
C LEU A 124 20.62 16.92 -35.82
N HIS A 125 21.24 18.10 -35.95
CA HIS A 125 22.12 18.43 -37.09
C HIS A 125 23.47 17.72 -37.04
N GLY A 126 23.89 17.22 -35.87
CA GLY A 126 25.12 16.45 -35.68
C GLY A 126 24.92 14.94 -35.90
N PRO A 127 25.05 14.11 -34.85
CA PRO A 127 25.12 12.65 -34.99
C PRO A 127 23.84 12.01 -35.53
N VAL A 128 22.66 12.59 -35.30
CA VAL A 128 21.39 12.01 -35.79
C VAL A 128 21.25 12.21 -37.30
N LYS A 129 21.44 13.43 -37.82
CA LYS A 129 21.45 13.72 -39.27
C LYS A 129 22.48 12.87 -40.01
N ALA A 130 23.71 12.78 -39.49
CA ALA A 130 24.78 12.01 -40.13
C ALA A 130 24.46 10.52 -40.32
N GLU A 131 23.71 9.90 -39.41
CA GLU A 131 23.24 8.52 -39.52
C GLU A 131 21.94 8.40 -40.35
N TRP A 132 21.02 9.36 -40.25
CA TRP A 132 19.80 9.39 -41.08
C TRP A 132 20.11 9.55 -42.58
N LEU A 133 21.14 10.32 -42.94
CA LEU A 133 21.61 10.47 -44.33
C LEU A 133 22.18 9.18 -44.95
N ARG A 134 22.36 8.11 -44.15
CA ARG A 134 22.70 6.76 -44.66
C ARG A 134 21.46 5.89 -44.96
N LEU A 135 20.28 6.35 -44.56
CA LEU A 135 19.01 5.62 -44.67
C LEU A 135 17.96 6.32 -45.54
N LEU A 136 18.08 7.64 -45.72
CA LEU A 136 17.10 8.52 -46.35
C LEU A 136 17.80 9.67 -47.09
N ASP A 137 17.19 10.14 -48.17
CA ASP A 137 17.70 11.26 -48.97
C ASP A 137 17.78 12.57 -48.17
N GLN A 138 18.77 13.41 -48.48
CA GLN A 138 19.04 14.65 -47.74
C GLN A 138 17.83 15.58 -47.68
N GLU A 139 17.14 15.79 -48.81
CA GLU A 139 15.95 16.65 -48.88
C GLU A 139 14.84 16.13 -47.95
N PHE A 140 14.65 14.82 -47.85
CA PHE A 140 13.67 14.23 -46.93
C PHE A 140 14.09 14.40 -45.47
N VAL A 141 15.36 14.15 -45.13
CA VAL A 141 15.88 14.32 -43.76
C VAL A 141 15.74 15.77 -43.29
N GLU A 142 16.12 16.72 -44.13
CA GLU A 142 16.09 18.15 -43.78
C GLU A 142 14.65 18.70 -43.75
N THR A 143 13.83 18.44 -44.77
CA THR A 143 12.47 19.03 -44.87
C THR A 143 11.38 18.27 -44.11
N GLN A 144 11.44 16.93 -44.05
CA GLN A 144 10.35 16.10 -43.50
C GLN A 144 10.59 15.64 -42.06
N LEU A 145 11.83 15.61 -41.58
CA LEU A 145 12.18 15.27 -40.20
C LEU A 145 12.64 16.51 -39.40
N ILE A 146 13.77 17.11 -39.78
CA ILE A 146 14.42 18.15 -38.95
C ILE A 146 13.56 19.43 -38.90
N ALA A 147 13.17 20.00 -40.04
CA ALA A 147 12.38 21.23 -40.08
C ALA A 147 11.02 21.13 -39.35
N LYS A 148 10.44 19.92 -39.23
CA LYS A 148 9.21 19.70 -38.44
C LYS A 148 9.46 19.72 -36.94
N LEU A 149 10.58 19.17 -36.48
CA LEU A 149 10.96 19.24 -35.07
C LEU A 149 11.27 20.70 -34.69
N GLU A 150 12.01 21.42 -35.53
CA GLU A 150 12.32 22.84 -35.34
C GLU A 150 11.04 23.70 -35.28
N LYS A 151 10.08 23.48 -36.20
CA LYS A 151 8.76 24.14 -36.21
C LYS A 151 8.00 24.00 -34.88
N HIS A 152 7.98 22.80 -34.30
CA HIS A 152 7.22 22.50 -33.06
C HIS A 152 8.01 22.78 -31.77
N ARG A 153 9.29 23.13 -31.87
CA ARG A 153 10.19 23.37 -30.74
C ARG A 153 9.68 24.38 -29.68
N PRO A 154 9.16 25.58 -30.03
CA PRO A 154 8.68 26.53 -29.00
C PRO A 154 7.43 26.05 -28.24
N GLU A 155 6.68 25.09 -28.77
CA GLU A 155 5.60 24.41 -28.03
C GLU A 155 6.14 23.24 -27.19
N ILE A 156 7.17 22.54 -27.67
CA ILE A 156 7.88 21.49 -26.93
C ILE A 156 8.63 22.07 -25.73
N ASP A 157 9.22 23.27 -25.83
CA ASP A 157 9.89 23.94 -24.71
C ASP A 157 8.92 24.26 -23.56
N GLN A 158 7.65 24.58 -23.88
CA GLN A 158 6.59 24.74 -22.88
C GLN A 158 6.22 23.39 -22.22
N VAL A 159 6.17 22.31 -23.00
CA VAL A 159 5.98 20.94 -22.49
C VAL A 159 7.17 20.53 -21.60
N LEU A 160 8.41 20.82 -22.00
CA LEU A 160 9.61 20.58 -21.21
C LEU A 160 9.59 21.39 -19.91
N GLY A 161 9.23 22.67 -19.94
CA GLY A 161 9.03 23.48 -18.74
C GLY A 161 7.99 22.89 -17.78
N HIS A 162 6.86 22.41 -18.30
CA HIS A 162 5.84 21.72 -17.49
C HIS A 162 6.34 20.40 -16.91
N LEU A 163 7.05 19.58 -17.71
CA LEU A 163 7.67 18.34 -17.25
C LEU A 163 8.78 18.60 -16.21
N HIS A 164 9.57 19.66 -16.38
CA HIS A 164 10.64 20.05 -15.47
C HIS A 164 10.05 20.48 -14.12
N ALA A 165 9.01 21.31 -14.12
CA ALA A 165 8.27 21.66 -12.90
C ALA A 165 7.65 20.42 -12.22
N LYS A 166 7.12 19.47 -12.99
CA LYS A 166 6.49 18.24 -12.49
C LYS A 166 7.48 17.19 -11.99
N ALA A 167 8.68 17.11 -12.57
CA ALA A 167 9.75 16.17 -12.21
C ALA A 167 10.67 16.71 -11.11
N PHE A 168 11.11 17.96 -11.25
CA PHE A 168 12.16 18.58 -10.45
C PHE A 168 11.68 19.78 -9.64
N GLY A 169 10.50 20.35 -9.89
CA GLY A 169 10.01 21.51 -9.13
C GLY A 169 9.93 21.29 -7.61
N MET A 170 9.59 20.08 -7.17
CA MET A 170 9.64 19.69 -5.75
C MET A 170 11.06 19.52 -5.18
N ALA A 171 12.09 19.39 -6.03
CA ALA A 171 13.49 19.38 -5.63
C ALA A 171 14.08 20.79 -5.66
N ALA A 172 13.94 21.50 -6.78
CA ALA A 172 14.36 22.88 -6.97
C ALA A 172 13.74 23.83 -5.92
N ALA A 173 12.46 23.68 -5.59
CA ALA A 173 11.82 24.45 -4.52
C ALA A 173 12.35 24.08 -3.13
N ARG A 174 12.77 22.83 -2.88
CA ARG A 174 13.43 22.45 -1.61
C ARG A 174 14.86 22.95 -1.52
N GLU A 175 15.51 23.15 -2.66
CA GLU A 175 16.88 23.66 -2.76
C GLU A 175 16.93 25.18 -2.61
N SER A 176 16.01 25.91 -3.27
CA SER A 176 15.85 27.35 -3.08
C SER A 176 15.33 27.71 -1.68
N LEU A 177 14.38 26.96 -1.10
CA LEU A 177 13.97 27.15 0.30
C LEU A 177 15.10 26.82 1.29
N LYS A 178 15.99 25.87 0.98
CA LYS A 178 17.20 25.64 1.79
C LYS A 178 18.13 26.84 1.76
N GLN A 179 18.34 27.44 0.59
CA GLN A 179 19.19 28.63 0.42
C GLN A 179 18.59 29.87 1.09
N SER A 180 17.25 30.00 1.15
CA SER A 180 16.56 31.10 1.84
C SER A 180 16.23 30.84 3.32
N GLY A 181 16.71 29.74 3.91
CA GLY A 181 16.48 29.39 5.32
C GLY A 181 15.02 29.03 5.67
N GLY A 182 14.15 28.82 4.67
CA GLY A 182 12.74 28.58 4.85
C GLY A 182 12.41 27.17 5.31
N VAL A 183 11.77 27.03 6.49
CA VAL A 183 11.19 25.75 6.92
C VAL A 183 10.14 25.31 5.91
N VAL A 184 10.31 24.13 5.34
CA VAL A 184 9.47 23.61 4.27
C VAL A 184 8.05 23.38 4.78
N ARG A 185 7.15 24.34 4.49
CA ARG A 185 5.70 24.10 4.51
C ARG A 185 5.35 23.16 3.36
N VAL A 186 5.57 21.86 3.59
CA VAL A 186 4.91 20.80 2.82
C VAL A 186 3.43 21.12 2.83
N ALA A 187 2.79 21.17 1.66
CA ALA A 187 1.36 21.38 1.58
C ALA A 187 0.66 20.30 2.41
N SER A 188 0.16 20.67 3.59
CA SER A 188 -0.42 19.73 4.52
C SER A 188 -1.67 19.16 3.88
N LYS A 189 -1.65 17.86 3.58
CA LYS A 189 -2.88 17.10 3.35
C LYS A 189 -3.80 17.44 4.53
N GLN A 190 -5.04 17.82 4.23
CA GLN A 190 -6.03 18.14 5.26
C GLN A 190 -5.97 17.04 6.34
N PRO A 191 -5.85 17.40 7.64
CA PRO A 191 -5.57 16.42 8.69
C PRO A 191 -6.51 15.22 8.56
N THR A 192 -5.94 14.02 8.45
CA THR A 192 -6.71 12.81 8.19
C THR A 192 -7.63 12.55 9.37
N VAL A 193 -8.87 13.06 9.28
CA VAL A 193 -9.94 12.75 10.23
C VAL A 193 -10.06 11.22 10.25
N PRO A 194 -9.95 10.57 11.42
CA PRO A 194 -10.01 9.12 11.50
C PRO A 194 -11.45 8.65 11.22
N VAL A 195 -11.76 8.48 9.93
CA VAL A 195 -12.93 7.74 9.47
C VAL A 195 -12.79 6.34 10.04
N ALA A 196 -13.65 5.99 10.98
CA ALA A 196 -13.68 4.66 11.57
C ALA A 196 -13.77 3.62 10.43
N PRO A 197 -12.99 2.53 10.46
CA PRO A 197 -13.10 1.50 9.45
C PRO A 197 -14.54 1.01 9.36
N ASN A 198 -14.99 0.62 8.17
CA ASN A 198 -16.26 -0.07 7.97
C ASN A 198 -16.18 -1.50 8.55
N ILE A 199 -16.08 -1.57 9.88
CA ILE A 199 -16.41 -2.75 10.67
C ILE A 199 -17.85 -3.08 10.29
N THR A 200 -18.05 -4.29 9.76
CA THR A 200 -19.38 -4.83 9.50
C THR A 200 -20.17 -4.75 10.80
N LYS A 201 -21.15 -3.84 10.87
CA LYS A 201 -22.03 -3.71 12.04
C LYS A 201 -22.61 -5.10 12.29
N PRO A 202 -22.28 -5.77 13.41
CA PRO A 202 -22.75 -7.13 13.65
C PRO A 202 -24.27 -7.08 13.61
N LYS A 203 -24.89 -7.94 12.78
CA LYS A 203 -26.35 -7.94 12.57
C LYS A 203 -27.01 -7.89 13.96
N PRO A 204 -27.85 -6.88 14.24
CA PRO A 204 -28.37 -6.68 15.59
C PRO A 204 -29.00 -7.99 16.05
N ARG A 205 -28.58 -8.47 17.22
CA ARG A 205 -29.07 -9.74 17.75
C ARG A 205 -30.58 -9.66 17.80
N ALA A 206 -31.25 -10.54 17.06
CA ALA A 206 -32.69 -10.68 17.16
C ALA A 206 -33.01 -10.93 18.64
N ILE A 207 -33.79 -10.05 19.24
CA ILE A 207 -34.35 -10.28 20.57
C ILE A 207 -35.17 -11.57 20.40
N PRO A 208 -34.93 -12.64 21.19
CA PRO A 208 -35.70 -13.86 21.07
C PRO A 208 -37.17 -13.51 21.24
N GLU A 209 -38.03 -14.04 20.37
CA GLU A 209 -39.47 -13.78 20.45
C GLU A 209 -39.95 -14.14 21.86
N PRO A 210 -40.71 -13.25 22.54
CA PRO A 210 -41.07 -13.44 23.93
C PRO A 210 -41.85 -14.75 24.05
N THR A 211 -41.27 -15.71 24.77
CA THR A 211 -41.81 -17.05 24.90
C THR A 211 -43.25 -16.95 25.41
N ARG A 212 -44.21 -17.35 24.58
CA ARG A 212 -45.62 -17.39 24.98
C ARG A 212 -45.75 -18.36 26.16
N ILE A 213 -45.78 -17.81 27.37
CA ILE A 213 -46.15 -18.55 28.58
C ILE A 213 -47.57 -19.08 28.31
N PRO A 214 -47.79 -20.40 28.25
CA PRO A 214 -49.13 -20.91 28.05
C PRO A 214 -49.95 -20.57 29.29
N LEU A 215 -51.04 -19.79 29.12
CA LEU A 215 -51.98 -19.48 30.20
C LEU A 215 -52.89 -20.70 30.47
N GLU A 216 -52.27 -21.84 30.77
CA GLU A 216 -52.95 -23.01 31.32
C GLU A 216 -53.38 -22.70 32.76
N THR A 217 -54.58 -22.14 32.90
CA THR A 217 -55.26 -22.01 34.19
C THR A 217 -55.65 -23.38 34.71
N LYS A 218 -54.68 -24.08 35.33
CA LYS A 218 -54.87 -25.39 35.96
C LYS A 218 -55.75 -25.22 37.20
N ALA A 219 -57.07 -25.28 36.95
CA ALA A 219 -58.08 -25.31 37.98
C ALA A 219 -57.83 -26.54 38.87
N HIS A 220 -57.26 -26.31 40.06
CA HIS A 220 -57.24 -27.33 41.09
C HIS A 220 -58.68 -27.72 41.42
N PRO A 221 -58.98 -29.02 41.64
CA PRO A 221 -60.32 -29.44 42.00
C PRO A 221 -60.75 -28.72 43.28
N VAL A 222 -61.99 -28.24 43.31
CA VAL A 222 -62.56 -27.61 44.51
C VAL A 222 -62.42 -28.60 45.67
N PRO A 223 -61.81 -28.22 46.81
CA PRO A 223 -61.66 -29.11 47.95
C PRO A 223 -63.02 -29.66 48.39
N ASP A 224 -63.06 -30.93 48.82
CA ASP A 224 -64.29 -31.58 49.26
C ASP A 224 -64.67 -31.12 50.69
N LEU A 225 -65.15 -29.88 50.77
CA LEU A 225 -65.47 -29.16 52.02
C LEU A 225 -66.52 -29.89 52.88
N ASN A 226 -67.25 -30.85 52.31
CA ASN A 226 -68.37 -31.52 52.97
C ASN A 226 -67.97 -32.85 53.66
N LYS A 227 -66.69 -33.27 53.57
CA LYS A 227 -66.21 -34.55 54.12
C LYS A 227 -65.02 -34.45 55.07
N LEU A 228 -64.43 -33.28 55.24
CA LEU A 228 -63.24 -33.07 56.08
C LEU A 228 -63.64 -32.55 57.46
N THR A 229 -63.22 -33.24 58.52
CA THR A 229 -63.38 -32.76 59.89
C THR A 229 -62.28 -31.76 60.27
N LEU A 230 -62.46 -31.06 61.39
CA LEU A 230 -61.43 -30.15 61.92
C LEU A 230 -60.12 -30.86 62.28
N ALA A 231 -60.16 -32.16 62.61
CA ALA A 231 -58.96 -32.96 62.86
C ALA A 231 -58.19 -33.21 61.56
N ASP A 232 -58.87 -33.67 60.51
CA ASP A 232 -58.26 -33.92 59.19
C ASP A 232 -57.60 -32.65 58.63
N ILE A 233 -58.22 -31.49 58.83
CA ILE A 233 -57.66 -30.19 58.44
C ILE A 233 -56.38 -29.86 59.23
N GLN A 234 -56.33 -30.16 60.53
CA GLN A 234 -55.13 -29.94 61.36
C GLN A 234 -53.99 -30.88 60.97
N ASP A 235 -54.28 -32.16 60.72
CA ASP A 235 -53.27 -33.12 60.25
C ASP A 235 -52.80 -32.82 58.82
N HIS A 236 -53.67 -32.41 57.90
CA HIS A 236 -53.25 -31.88 56.60
C HIS A 236 -52.36 -30.64 56.72
N GLN A 237 -52.63 -29.72 57.67
CA GLN A 237 -51.75 -28.58 57.96
C GLN A 237 -50.43 -28.98 58.63
N LYS A 238 -50.39 -30.07 59.40
CA LYS A 238 -49.18 -30.65 59.99
C LYS A 238 -48.32 -31.30 58.91
N HIS A 239 -48.89 -32.23 58.13
CA HIS A 239 -48.21 -32.91 57.02
C HIS A 239 -47.64 -31.92 56.00
N ARG A 240 -48.37 -30.84 55.67
CA ARG A 240 -47.87 -29.74 54.82
C ARG A 240 -46.66 -29.02 55.42
N ARG A 241 -46.66 -28.74 56.73
CA ARG A 241 -45.53 -28.09 57.41
C ARG A 241 -44.30 -28.99 57.47
N ASP A 242 -44.50 -30.27 57.73
CA ASP A 242 -43.39 -31.22 57.87
C ASP A 242 -42.78 -31.57 56.50
N ALA A 243 -43.59 -31.76 55.45
CA ALA A 243 -43.10 -31.85 54.07
C ALA A 243 -42.36 -30.58 53.61
N MET A 244 -42.79 -29.39 54.04
CA MET A 244 -42.07 -28.13 53.78
C MET A 244 -40.71 -28.10 54.49
N LYS A 245 -40.62 -28.56 55.76
CA LYS A 245 -39.34 -28.69 56.48
C LYS A 245 -38.39 -29.66 55.77
N GLU A 246 -38.88 -30.81 55.30
CA GLU A 246 -38.07 -31.79 54.56
C GLU A 246 -37.51 -31.22 53.25
N GLN A 247 -38.32 -30.48 52.48
CA GLN A 247 -37.83 -29.80 51.27
C GLN A 247 -36.80 -28.72 51.58
N VAL A 248 -36.93 -28.01 52.70
CA VAL A 248 -35.93 -27.02 53.15
C VAL A 248 -34.65 -27.71 53.61
N LEU A 249 -34.74 -28.81 54.37
CA LEU A 249 -33.59 -29.63 54.79
C LEU A 249 -32.82 -30.18 53.59
N LYS A 250 -33.50 -30.74 52.58
CA LYS A 250 -32.85 -31.22 51.35
C LYS A 250 -32.09 -30.11 50.63
N LYS A 251 -32.67 -28.92 50.49
CA LYS A 251 -31.99 -27.77 49.87
C LYS A 251 -30.69 -27.36 50.57
N TYR A 252 -30.60 -27.52 51.89
CA TYR A 252 -29.37 -27.26 52.65
C TYR A 252 -28.39 -28.45 52.68
N GLN A 253 -28.86 -29.68 52.43
CA GLN A 253 -28.00 -30.87 52.29
C GLN A 253 -27.40 -31.00 50.89
N GLU A 254 -28.14 -30.57 49.86
CA GLU A 254 -27.74 -30.64 48.44
C GLU A 254 -26.86 -29.45 48.01
N SER A 255 -26.80 -28.37 48.81
CA SER A 255 -25.94 -27.22 48.54
C SER A 255 -24.49 -27.47 48.96
N VAL A 256 -23.59 -27.59 47.97
CA VAL A 256 -22.13 -27.79 48.17
C VAL A 256 -21.47 -26.68 49.01
N ALA A 257 -22.09 -25.50 49.09
CA ALA A 257 -21.72 -24.46 50.04
C ALA A 257 -22.15 -24.84 51.47
N GLN A 258 -21.25 -25.49 52.21
CA GLN A 258 -21.40 -25.60 53.67
C GLN A 258 -21.51 -24.21 54.33
N PRO A 259 -22.17 -24.09 55.50
CA PRO A 259 -22.16 -22.86 56.26
C PRO A 259 -20.71 -22.49 56.64
N PHE A 260 -20.32 -21.31 56.20
CA PHE A 260 -19.04 -20.61 56.43
C PHE A 260 -18.54 -20.78 57.88
N GLN A 261 -17.45 -21.51 58.04
CA GLN A 261 -16.73 -21.67 59.31
C GLN A 261 -16.01 -20.35 59.64
N LEU A 262 -16.57 -19.58 60.57
CA LEU A 262 -16.24 -18.16 60.76
C LEU A 262 -14.98 -17.90 61.62
N GLU A 263 -14.27 -18.94 62.07
CA GLU A 263 -13.26 -18.82 63.13
C GLU A 263 -11.82 -18.64 62.64
N GLU A 264 -11.49 -18.94 61.37
CA GLU A 264 -10.11 -18.86 60.85
C GLU A 264 -9.81 -17.58 60.06
N THR A 265 -9.92 -16.41 60.69
CA THR A 265 -9.47 -15.15 60.09
C THR A 265 -7.94 -15.00 60.11
N ARG A 266 -7.24 -15.74 59.23
CA ARG A 266 -5.85 -15.44 58.83
C ARG A 266 -5.84 -14.79 57.44
N SER A 267 -5.05 -13.72 57.28
CA SER A 267 -5.13 -12.81 56.12
C SER A 267 -4.45 -13.36 54.86
N ASN A 268 -4.97 -14.47 54.32
CA ASN A 268 -4.41 -15.15 53.14
C ASN A 268 -4.48 -14.34 51.82
N LEU A 269 -5.08 -13.14 51.83
CA LEU A 269 -5.19 -12.24 50.67
C LEU A 269 -3.84 -11.97 49.99
N GLU A 270 -2.77 -11.82 50.78
CA GLU A 270 -1.44 -11.50 50.24
C GLU A 270 -0.77 -12.72 49.60
N ALA A 271 -0.98 -13.93 50.16
CA ALA A 271 -0.57 -15.19 49.53
C ALA A 271 -1.36 -15.46 48.24
N ILE A 272 -2.69 -15.26 48.26
CA ILE A 272 -3.55 -15.38 47.07
C ILE A 272 -3.14 -14.38 45.97
N LYS A 273 -2.78 -13.15 46.35
CA LYS A 273 -2.27 -12.15 45.41
C LYS A 273 -0.94 -12.60 44.78
N GLN A 274 0.01 -13.06 45.59
CA GLN A 274 1.29 -13.58 45.11
C GLN A 274 1.10 -14.81 44.20
N GLU A 275 0.15 -15.70 44.51
CA GLU A 275 -0.17 -16.85 43.67
C GLU A 275 -0.78 -16.43 42.32
N VAL A 276 -1.75 -15.50 42.30
CA VAL A 276 -2.34 -14.97 41.06
C VAL A 276 -1.31 -14.22 40.21
N GLU A 277 -0.40 -13.45 40.83
CA GLU A 277 0.71 -12.80 40.13
C GLU A 277 1.72 -13.83 39.59
N ALA A 278 2.04 -14.88 40.36
CA ALA A 278 2.89 -15.98 39.92
C ALA A 278 2.28 -16.78 38.76
N GLN A 279 0.97 -17.06 38.78
CA GLN A 279 0.25 -17.72 37.69
C GLN A 279 0.30 -16.89 36.40
N ARG A 280 -0.02 -15.59 36.47
CA ARG A 280 0.10 -14.65 35.33
C ARG A 280 1.53 -14.58 34.80
N MET A 281 2.52 -14.51 35.69
CA MET A 281 3.93 -14.51 35.31
C MET A 281 4.37 -15.85 34.69
N ALA A 282 3.80 -16.99 35.10
CA ALA A 282 4.09 -18.29 34.52
C ALA A 282 3.50 -18.46 33.10
N GLU A 283 2.34 -17.86 32.81
CA GLU A 283 1.77 -17.81 31.46
C GLU A 283 2.66 -16.99 30.50
N VAL A 284 3.14 -15.83 30.96
CA VAL A 284 4.04 -14.95 30.18
C VAL A 284 5.44 -15.56 30.04
N ASN A 285 6.00 -16.15 31.10
CA ASN A 285 7.37 -16.67 31.15
C ASN A 285 7.50 -18.11 30.60
N ARG A 286 6.69 -18.45 29.59
CA ARG A 286 6.82 -19.69 28.81
C ARG A 286 8.09 -19.66 27.96
N LYS A 287 9.24 -19.90 28.59
CA LYS A 287 10.56 -20.01 27.95
C LYS A 287 10.50 -21.07 26.84
N PHE A 288 10.53 -20.61 25.59
CA PHE A 288 10.53 -21.46 24.41
C PHE A 288 11.69 -22.46 24.49
N LYS A 289 11.37 -23.75 24.61
CA LYS A 289 12.35 -24.85 24.52
C LYS A 289 12.83 -24.98 23.08
N ALA A 290 13.73 -24.10 22.68
CA ALA A 290 14.46 -24.20 21.42
C ALA A 290 15.10 -25.59 21.33
N LYS A 291 14.76 -26.33 20.28
CA LYS A 291 15.47 -27.58 19.97
C LYS A 291 16.95 -27.22 19.73
N PRO A 292 17.92 -27.98 20.28
CA PRO A 292 19.32 -27.76 19.94
C PRO A 292 19.48 -27.85 18.42
N ALA A 293 20.32 -26.98 17.85
CA ALA A 293 20.56 -26.98 16.41
C ALA A 293 21.07 -28.37 15.97
N PRO A 294 20.51 -28.98 14.90
CA PRO A 294 20.96 -30.29 14.45
C PRO A 294 22.46 -30.27 14.16
N THR A 295 23.21 -31.15 14.84
CA THR A 295 24.65 -31.32 14.64
C THR A 295 24.87 -32.10 13.34
N PHE A 296 24.75 -31.42 12.21
CA PHE A 296 25.21 -31.94 10.93
C PHE A 296 26.70 -32.28 11.06
N SER A 297 27.06 -33.51 10.71
CA SER A 297 28.46 -33.94 10.71
C SER A 297 29.24 -33.18 9.65
N ASP A 298 30.42 -32.64 9.98
CA ASP A 298 31.35 -31.97 9.06
C ASP A 298 31.97 -32.92 8.00
N LYS A 299 31.29 -34.01 7.64
CA LYS A 299 31.64 -34.84 6.49
C LYS A 299 31.22 -34.10 5.22
N ASP A 300 32.14 -34.01 4.26
CA ASP A 300 31.93 -33.36 2.97
C ASP A 300 30.79 -34.00 2.16
N ALA A 301 29.56 -33.58 2.42
CA ALA A 301 28.47 -33.73 1.47
C ALA A 301 28.90 -33.01 0.18
N PRO A 302 28.96 -33.69 -0.99
CA PRO A 302 29.46 -33.09 -2.22
C PRO A 302 28.43 -32.11 -2.80
N VAL A 303 28.34 -30.93 -2.18
CA VAL A 303 27.54 -29.80 -2.64
C VAL A 303 28.14 -29.32 -3.96
N LYS A 304 27.64 -29.90 -5.05
CA LYS A 304 28.07 -29.63 -6.43
C LYS A 304 27.79 -28.16 -6.75
N LEU A 305 28.81 -27.31 -6.54
CA LEU A 305 28.70 -25.88 -6.78
C LEU A 305 28.29 -25.63 -8.22
N ASN A 306 27.24 -24.81 -8.40
CA ASN A 306 26.80 -24.38 -9.73
C ASN A 306 27.96 -23.62 -10.42
N THR A 307 28.14 -23.81 -11.73
CA THR A 307 29.20 -23.17 -12.52
C THR A 307 29.18 -21.65 -12.37
N ALA A 308 27.98 -21.06 -12.34
CA ALA A 308 27.80 -19.63 -12.08
C ALA A 308 28.25 -19.18 -10.67
N ALA A 309 28.20 -20.05 -9.66
CA ALA A 309 28.72 -19.75 -8.33
C ALA A 309 30.25 -19.79 -8.31
N ILE A 310 30.85 -20.83 -8.91
CA ILE A 310 32.31 -20.98 -9.07
C ILE A 310 32.89 -19.75 -9.78
N LEU A 311 32.31 -19.34 -10.90
CA LEU A 311 32.79 -18.19 -11.69
C LEU A 311 32.62 -16.85 -10.97
N ARG A 312 31.52 -16.64 -10.23
CA ARG A 312 31.31 -15.42 -9.42
C ARG A 312 32.30 -15.31 -8.26
N GLU A 313 32.63 -16.44 -7.63
CA GLU A 313 33.56 -16.49 -6.50
C GLU A 313 35.02 -16.34 -6.96
N ASP A 314 35.41 -17.02 -8.05
CA ASP A 314 36.70 -16.82 -8.73
C ASP A 314 36.91 -15.35 -9.15
N ALA A 315 35.90 -14.72 -9.77
CA ALA A 315 35.94 -13.30 -10.14
C ALA A 315 36.00 -12.36 -8.91
N LEU A 316 35.34 -12.71 -7.80
CA LEU A 316 35.42 -11.94 -6.55
C LEU A 316 36.81 -12.01 -5.92
N TYR A 317 37.45 -13.19 -5.94
CA TYR A 317 38.82 -13.35 -5.43
C TYR A 317 39.85 -12.71 -6.34
N LYS A 318 39.73 -12.83 -7.68
CA LYS A 318 40.57 -12.09 -8.64
C LYS A 318 40.46 -10.58 -8.45
N LYS A 319 39.24 -10.05 -8.29
CA LYS A 319 39.01 -8.61 -7.98
C LYS A 319 39.54 -8.16 -6.60
N LYS A 320 39.86 -9.08 -5.68
CA LYS A 320 40.63 -8.77 -4.46
C LYS A 320 42.12 -8.79 -4.74
N GLN A 321 42.62 -9.84 -5.38
CA GLN A 321 44.03 -9.97 -5.78
C GLN A 321 44.48 -8.82 -6.67
N GLU A 322 43.65 -8.35 -7.61
CA GLU A 322 43.89 -7.16 -8.43
C GLU A 322 43.98 -5.87 -7.59
N LYS A 323 43.23 -5.75 -6.50
CA LYS A 323 43.28 -4.58 -5.61
C LYS A 323 44.50 -4.62 -4.71
N GLU A 324 44.82 -5.79 -4.18
CA GLU A 324 46.01 -6.04 -3.36
C GLU A 324 47.27 -5.84 -4.22
N ALA A 325 47.31 -6.38 -5.44
CA ALA A 325 48.38 -6.16 -6.42
C ALA A 325 48.49 -4.68 -6.85
N LYS A 326 47.38 -3.96 -7.05
CA LYS A 326 47.43 -2.51 -7.34
C LYS A 326 47.89 -1.68 -6.15
N LEU A 327 47.59 -2.09 -4.92
CA LEU A 327 48.10 -1.43 -3.71
C LEU A 327 49.61 -1.68 -3.53
N ILE A 328 50.07 -2.90 -3.81
CA ILE A 328 51.50 -3.25 -3.85
C ILE A 328 52.20 -2.47 -4.98
N GLN A 329 51.64 -2.45 -6.19
CA GLN A 329 52.20 -1.72 -7.32
C GLN A 329 52.27 -0.20 -7.06
N ALA A 330 51.27 0.39 -6.40
CA ALA A 330 51.32 1.80 -5.99
C ALA A 330 52.36 2.05 -4.89
N TYR A 331 52.53 1.11 -3.96
CA TYR A 331 53.61 1.17 -2.97
C TYR A 331 55.00 1.03 -3.62
N GLU A 332 55.14 0.22 -4.67
CA GLU A 332 56.35 0.05 -5.47
C GLU A 332 56.66 1.26 -6.36
N SER A 333 55.66 1.97 -6.89
CA SER A 333 55.85 3.19 -7.69
C SER A 333 56.11 4.43 -6.85
N ASP A 334 55.39 4.59 -5.73
CA ASP A 334 55.35 5.82 -4.94
C ASP A 334 56.31 5.76 -3.74
N LEU A 335 56.86 4.58 -3.45
CA LEU A 335 57.74 4.25 -2.30
C LEU A 335 57.16 4.68 -0.93
N ARG A 336 55.83 4.78 -0.83
CA ARG A 336 55.13 5.37 0.32
C ARG A 336 53.94 4.54 0.78
N ASP A 337 53.89 4.24 2.08
CA ASP A 337 52.77 3.48 2.65
C ASP A 337 51.50 4.33 2.76
N ALA A 338 50.47 3.94 2.01
CA ALA A 338 49.13 4.51 2.11
C ALA A 338 48.30 3.93 3.29
N SER A 339 48.79 2.89 3.99
CA SER A 339 48.03 2.21 5.05
C SER A 339 47.69 3.12 6.23
N GLU A 340 48.54 4.10 6.55
CA GLU A 340 48.27 5.10 7.59
C GLU A 340 47.05 5.97 7.25
N PHE A 341 46.95 6.43 5.99
CA PHE A 341 45.81 7.21 5.51
C PHE A 341 44.52 6.39 5.55
N TYR A 342 44.54 5.13 5.10
CA TYR A 342 43.36 4.27 5.15
C TYR A 342 42.96 3.87 6.58
N ARG A 343 43.92 3.75 7.52
CA ARG A 343 43.64 3.57 8.95
C ARG A 343 42.97 4.81 9.53
N TRP A 344 43.54 5.99 9.31
CA TRP A 344 42.97 7.28 9.73
C TRP A 344 41.55 7.48 9.17
N GLN A 345 41.34 7.26 7.88
CA GLN A 345 40.03 7.36 7.23
C GLN A 345 39.03 6.38 7.86
N SER A 346 39.44 5.13 8.10
CA SER A 346 38.61 4.12 8.75
C SER A 346 38.23 4.51 10.19
N ASP A 347 39.11 5.18 10.91
CA ASP A 347 38.88 5.61 12.29
C ASP A 347 38.11 6.93 12.40
N MET A 348 38.20 7.83 11.41
CA MET A 348 37.28 8.96 11.25
C MET A 348 35.86 8.46 10.98
N ILE A 349 35.68 7.56 10.00
CA ILE A 349 34.38 6.98 9.68
C ILE A 349 33.75 6.36 10.93
N LYS A 350 34.49 5.55 11.71
CA LYS A 350 34.00 4.98 12.98
C LYS A 350 33.58 6.03 14.02
N LYS A 351 34.27 7.17 14.10
CA LYS A 351 33.94 8.27 15.02
C LYS A 351 32.66 8.97 14.59
N ASP A 352 32.50 9.27 13.31
CA ASP A 352 31.28 9.87 12.76
C ASP A 352 30.07 8.93 12.97
N ASP A 353 30.28 7.63 12.71
CA ASP A 353 29.31 6.56 12.97
C ASP A 353 28.90 6.48 14.45
N ALA A 354 29.84 6.69 15.38
CA ALA A 354 29.57 6.70 16.82
C ALA A 354 28.84 7.98 17.27
N ALA A 355 29.26 9.15 16.76
CA ALA A 355 28.60 10.42 17.01
C ALA A 355 27.16 10.44 16.47
N HIS A 356 26.93 9.84 15.29
CA HIS A 356 25.59 9.71 14.73
C HIS A 356 24.68 8.82 15.61
N ARG A 357 25.18 7.68 16.10
CA ARG A 357 24.43 6.83 17.05
C ARG A 357 24.10 7.57 18.34
N ALA A 358 25.04 8.35 18.89
CA ALA A 358 24.79 9.18 20.06
C ALA A 358 23.67 10.20 19.82
N GLN A 359 23.70 10.93 18.70
CA GLN A 359 22.63 11.88 18.33
C GLN A 359 21.27 11.22 18.09
N VAL A 360 21.22 9.95 17.69
CA VAL A 360 19.96 9.21 17.54
C VAL A 360 19.37 8.87 18.91
N GLU A 361 20.19 8.46 19.87
CA GLU A 361 19.72 8.19 21.24
C GLU A 361 19.37 9.47 22.01
N THR A 362 20.05 10.62 21.82
CA THR A 362 19.58 11.88 22.46
C THR A 362 18.20 12.27 21.95
N ARG A 363 17.99 12.29 20.62
CA ARG A 363 16.67 12.59 20.02
C ARG A 363 15.58 11.61 20.45
N ARG A 364 15.95 10.36 20.74
CA ARG A 364 15.02 9.36 21.28
C ARG A 364 14.62 9.66 22.72
N LEU A 365 15.56 10.11 23.56
CA LEU A 365 15.29 10.55 24.93
C LEU A 365 14.47 11.85 24.94
N GLU A 366 14.84 12.84 24.11
CA GLU A 366 14.09 14.08 23.88
C GLU A 366 12.64 13.79 23.46
N MET A 367 12.42 12.84 22.54
CA MET A 367 11.08 12.40 22.11
C MET A 367 10.28 11.76 23.24
N VAL A 368 10.91 10.99 24.13
CA VAL A 368 10.24 10.38 25.30
C VAL A 368 9.88 11.44 26.34
N GLN A 369 10.75 12.43 26.57
CA GLN A 369 10.46 13.58 27.44
C GLN A 369 9.28 14.39 26.91
N ALA A 370 9.29 14.78 25.64
CA ALA A 370 8.20 15.51 25.01
C ALA A 370 6.86 14.74 25.02
N GLN A 371 6.90 13.39 24.96
CA GLN A 371 5.70 12.57 25.14
C GLN A 371 5.17 12.62 26.58
N HIS A 372 6.04 12.61 27.60
CA HIS A 372 5.62 12.74 29.00
C HIS A 372 5.00 14.11 29.28
N GLU A 373 5.66 15.19 28.82
CA GLU A 373 5.18 16.57 28.93
C GLU A 373 3.81 16.75 28.24
N ALA A 374 3.62 16.18 27.05
CA ALA A 374 2.34 16.22 26.34
C ALA A 374 1.22 15.46 27.09
N ILE A 375 1.53 14.35 27.77
CA ILE A 375 0.58 13.62 28.62
C ILE A 375 0.21 14.46 29.84
N GLU A 376 1.19 15.07 30.52
CA GLU A 376 0.93 15.97 31.64
C GLU A 376 0.09 17.19 31.25
N ALA A 377 0.41 17.85 30.15
CA ALA A 377 -0.36 18.97 29.63
C ALA A 377 -1.81 18.56 29.30
N SER A 378 -2.01 17.37 28.72
CA SER A 378 -3.36 16.82 28.47
C SER A 378 -4.12 16.54 29.77
N LEU A 379 -3.46 16.15 30.85
CA LEU A 379 -4.08 15.94 32.16
C LEU A 379 -4.45 17.28 32.83
N ARG A 380 -3.57 18.28 32.80
CA ARG A 380 -3.83 19.64 33.33
C ARG A 380 -5.04 20.27 32.63
N ALA A 381 -5.06 20.26 31.29
CA ALA A 381 -6.17 20.76 30.50
C ALA A 381 -7.50 20.02 30.77
N LYS A 382 -7.49 18.73 31.15
CA LYS A 382 -8.72 18.01 31.55
C LYS A 382 -9.26 18.45 32.90
N VAL A 383 -8.38 18.79 33.85
CA VAL A 383 -8.77 19.35 35.15
C VAL A 383 -9.36 20.75 34.96
N GLU A 384 -8.65 21.62 34.23
CA GLU A 384 -9.10 22.98 33.91
C GLU A 384 -10.48 22.98 33.22
N ASN A 385 -10.67 22.16 32.18
CA ASN A 385 -11.95 22.05 31.49
C ASN A 385 -13.09 21.51 32.39
N ARG A 386 -12.78 20.58 33.31
CA ARG A 386 -13.77 20.08 34.29
C ARG A 386 -14.20 21.19 35.24
N ASP A 387 -13.25 22.01 35.68
CA ASP A 387 -13.50 23.03 36.70
C ASP A 387 -14.20 24.26 36.10
N VAL A 388 -13.88 24.64 34.86
CA VAL A 388 -14.67 25.57 34.03
C VAL A 388 -16.09 25.04 33.79
N ALA A 389 -16.25 23.74 33.47
CA ALA A 389 -17.58 23.14 33.30
C ALA A 389 -18.39 23.09 34.61
N ASN A 390 -17.74 23.08 35.78
CA ASN A 390 -18.42 23.21 37.06
C ASN A 390 -18.83 24.66 37.35
N GLN A 391 -17.98 25.64 37.04
CA GLN A 391 -18.35 27.07 37.12
C GLN A 391 -19.54 27.39 36.20
N MET A 392 -19.53 26.91 34.97
CA MET A 392 -20.63 27.10 34.01
C MET A 392 -21.96 26.50 34.52
N LYS A 393 -21.94 25.39 35.25
CA LYS A 393 -23.13 24.80 35.88
C LYS A 393 -23.67 25.64 37.03
N LEU A 394 -22.83 26.35 37.78
CA LEU A 394 -23.27 27.27 38.84
C LEU A 394 -23.96 28.49 38.22
N VAL A 395 -23.29 29.15 37.26
CA VAL A 395 -23.84 30.28 36.51
C VAL A 395 -25.13 29.92 35.76
N SER A 396 -25.26 28.68 35.25
CA SER A 396 -26.51 28.21 34.66
C SER A 396 -27.66 28.16 35.67
N LYS A 397 -27.43 27.67 36.90
CA LYS A 397 -28.46 27.62 37.95
C LYS A 397 -28.90 29.02 38.36
N GLU A 398 -27.96 29.94 38.56
CA GLU A 398 -28.24 31.33 38.90
C GLU A 398 -29.12 32.00 37.82
N ASN A 399 -28.84 31.74 36.54
CA ASN A 399 -29.66 32.21 35.42
C ASN A 399 -31.02 31.50 35.31
N ASP A 400 -31.13 30.23 35.69
CA ASP A 400 -32.40 29.50 35.73
C ASP A 400 -33.30 29.98 36.89
N GLU A 401 -32.72 30.30 38.05
CA GLU A 401 -33.41 30.89 39.19
C GLU A 401 -33.88 32.32 38.87
N ARG A 402 -33.04 33.13 38.22
CA ARG A 402 -33.45 34.43 37.70
C ARG A 402 -34.60 34.35 36.70
N ARG A 403 -34.52 33.46 35.71
CA ARG A 403 -35.61 33.29 34.72
C ARG A 403 -36.93 32.89 35.36
N ARG A 404 -36.92 32.05 36.41
CA ARG A 404 -38.15 31.72 37.16
C ARG A 404 -38.76 32.93 37.86
N LEU A 405 -37.94 33.83 38.42
CA LEU A 405 -38.44 35.06 39.04
C LEU A 405 -39.01 36.04 38.00
N GLU A 406 -38.35 36.13 36.83
CA GLU A 406 -38.82 36.91 35.68
C GLU A 406 -40.14 36.32 35.12
N GLU A 407 -40.26 34.99 34.99
CA GLU A 407 -41.48 34.27 34.61
C GLU A 407 -42.63 34.50 35.61
N MET A 408 -42.39 34.40 36.92
CA MET A 408 -43.42 34.65 37.95
C MET A 408 -43.96 36.09 37.89
N ALA A 409 -43.09 37.08 37.69
CA ALA A 409 -43.49 38.48 37.55
C ALA A 409 -44.33 38.73 36.28
N ILE A 410 -44.00 38.05 35.18
CA ILE A 410 -44.81 38.07 33.94
C ILE A 410 -46.17 37.40 34.18
N ASP A 411 -46.21 36.28 34.88
CA ASP A 411 -47.44 35.54 35.17
C ASP A 411 -48.41 36.32 36.07
N ASP A 412 -47.90 37.05 37.08
CA ASP A 412 -48.71 37.93 37.93
C ASP A 412 -49.19 39.19 37.19
N SER A 413 -48.37 39.74 36.28
CA SER A 413 -48.81 40.81 35.36
C SER A 413 -49.93 40.33 34.42
N ASN A 414 -49.78 39.13 33.86
CA ASN A 414 -50.81 38.49 33.02
C ASN A 414 -52.10 38.21 33.80
N ARG A 415 -52.02 37.85 35.10
CA ARG A 415 -53.20 37.69 35.97
C ARG A 415 -53.92 39.02 36.20
N GLN A 416 -53.20 40.12 36.38
CA GLN A 416 -53.79 41.46 36.51
C GLN A 416 -54.49 41.87 35.20
N GLY A 417 -53.82 41.74 34.05
CA GLY A 417 -54.43 41.97 32.73
C GLY A 417 -55.64 41.06 32.47
N ALA A 418 -55.63 39.80 32.92
CA ALA A 418 -56.78 38.90 32.80
C ALA A 418 -57.99 39.32 33.67
N LEU A 419 -57.77 40.04 34.78
CA LEU A 419 -58.85 40.63 35.59
C LEU A 419 -59.44 41.88 34.92
N GLU A 420 -58.61 42.73 34.32
CA GLU A 420 -59.06 43.87 33.49
C GLU A 420 -59.82 43.40 32.24
N ILE A 421 -59.37 42.31 31.61
CA ILE A 421 -60.06 41.64 30.50
C ILE A 421 -61.39 41.04 30.96
N LYS A 422 -61.51 40.54 32.21
CA LYS A 422 -62.82 40.14 32.76
C LYS A 422 -63.77 41.32 32.92
N LEU A 423 -63.31 42.41 33.55
CA LEU A 423 -64.10 43.63 33.75
C LEU A 423 -64.63 44.20 32.42
N THR A 424 -63.75 44.33 31.43
CA THR A 424 -64.15 44.77 30.08
C THR A 424 -65.05 43.77 29.36
N ARG A 425 -64.85 42.46 29.58
CA ARG A 425 -65.70 41.38 29.02
C ARG A 425 -67.09 41.30 29.66
N GLU A 426 -67.35 41.91 30.81
CA GLU A 426 -68.72 42.00 31.35
C GLU A 426 -69.50 43.20 30.79
N VAL A 427 -68.80 44.22 30.28
CA VAL A 427 -69.40 45.44 29.69
C VAL A 427 -69.53 45.34 28.16
N ALA A 428 -68.45 44.97 27.46
CA ALA A 428 -68.35 45.05 26.00
C ALA A 428 -69.29 44.14 25.17
N PRO A 429 -69.70 42.92 25.61
CA PRO A 429 -70.53 42.05 24.77
C PRO A 429 -71.90 42.66 24.41
N ARG A 430 -72.48 43.46 25.31
CA ARG A 430 -73.78 44.10 25.08
C ARG A 430 -73.75 45.09 23.91
N GLU A 431 -72.68 45.88 23.77
CA GLU A 431 -72.52 46.78 22.62
C GLU A 431 -72.13 46.04 21.33
N ALA A 432 -71.45 44.89 21.45
CA ALA A 432 -70.99 44.10 20.31
C ALA A 432 -72.13 43.29 19.65
N GLU A 433 -73.02 42.67 20.44
CA GLU A 433 -74.10 41.82 19.91
C GLU A 433 -75.08 42.59 19.00
N GLU A 434 -75.38 43.86 19.30
CA GLU A 434 -76.28 44.66 18.45
C GLU A 434 -75.64 44.96 17.09
N ARG A 435 -74.36 45.36 17.07
CA ARG A 435 -73.63 45.67 15.82
C ARG A 435 -73.40 44.44 14.94
N VAL A 436 -73.25 43.26 15.54
CA VAL A 436 -73.08 42.00 14.79
C VAL A 436 -74.40 41.51 14.16
N LYS A 437 -75.56 41.78 14.79
CA LYS A 437 -76.87 41.43 14.21
C LYS A 437 -77.16 42.16 12.90
N SER A 438 -76.86 43.46 12.80
CA SER A 438 -77.07 44.24 11.58
C SER A 438 -76.16 43.81 10.42
N ASP A 439 -74.92 43.45 10.71
CA ASP A 439 -73.91 43.15 9.69
C ASP A 439 -74.05 41.74 9.08
N ASN A 440 -74.45 40.76 9.89
CA ASN A 440 -74.59 39.37 9.45
C ASN A 440 -75.80 39.14 8.53
N HIS A 441 -76.82 40.00 8.57
CA HIS A 441 -77.94 39.93 7.62
C HIS A 441 -77.47 40.24 6.19
N ARG A 442 -76.76 41.37 6.00
CA ARG A 442 -76.28 41.83 4.68
C ARG A 442 -75.24 40.89 4.07
N LYS A 443 -74.39 40.26 4.90
CA LYS A 443 -73.30 39.39 4.42
C LYS A 443 -73.78 38.01 3.97
N ARG A 444 -74.98 37.57 4.36
CA ARG A 444 -75.54 36.27 3.94
C ARG A 444 -76.06 36.26 2.49
N GLU A 445 -76.60 37.37 2.03
CA GLU A 445 -77.24 37.46 0.71
C GLU A 445 -76.22 37.49 -0.43
N ALA A 446 -75.07 38.15 -0.23
CA ALA A 446 -74.03 38.29 -1.24
C ALA A 446 -73.25 36.99 -1.56
N VAL A 447 -73.11 36.07 -0.60
CA VAL A 447 -72.23 34.89 -0.73
C VAL A 447 -72.87 33.75 -1.53
N ASN A 448 -74.19 33.56 -1.41
CA ASN A 448 -74.87 32.46 -2.11
C ASN A 448 -74.86 32.62 -3.64
N ALA A 449 -74.81 33.85 -4.16
CA ALA A 449 -74.85 34.12 -5.60
C ALA A 449 -73.56 33.77 -6.36
N MET A 450 -72.41 33.62 -5.68
CA MET A 450 -71.11 33.36 -6.33
C MET A 450 -70.67 31.88 -6.34
N LEU A 451 -71.39 30.99 -5.66
CA LEU A 451 -70.92 29.61 -5.45
C LEU A 451 -71.33 28.62 -6.56
N GLU A 452 -72.33 28.97 -7.37
CA GLU A 452 -72.90 28.05 -8.39
C GLU A 452 -72.16 28.09 -9.73
N THR A 453 -71.57 29.23 -10.11
CA THR A 453 -70.97 29.45 -11.43
C THR A 453 -69.67 28.67 -11.66
N GLU A 454 -68.79 28.58 -10.66
CA GLU A 454 -67.47 27.96 -10.81
C GLU A 454 -67.49 26.42 -10.91
N ARG A 455 -68.59 25.78 -10.52
CA ARG A 455 -68.69 24.30 -10.55
C ARG A 455 -68.84 23.72 -11.96
N ALA A 456 -69.34 24.50 -12.92
CA ALA A 456 -69.58 24.02 -14.29
C ALA A 456 -68.31 23.88 -15.14
N ARG A 457 -67.29 24.73 -14.92
CA ARG A 457 -66.10 24.80 -15.79
C ARG A 457 -65.15 23.62 -15.69
N LYS A 458 -65.11 22.94 -14.55
CA LYS A 458 -64.06 21.94 -14.27
C LYS A 458 -64.29 20.57 -14.94
N ALA A 459 -65.53 20.24 -15.30
CA ALA A 459 -65.88 18.90 -15.81
C ALA A 459 -65.54 18.65 -17.30
N ALA A 460 -65.19 19.70 -18.06
CA ALA A 460 -64.98 19.59 -19.51
C ALA A 460 -63.53 19.26 -19.93
N GLN A 461 -62.56 19.42 -19.02
CA GLN A 461 -61.13 19.33 -19.37
C GLN A 461 -60.63 17.88 -19.44
N ASP A 462 -61.10 17.03 -18.51
CA ASP A 462 -60.53 15.69 -18.26
C ASP A 462 -60.84 14.63 -19.35
N ALA A 463 -61.63 14.98 -20.36
CA ALA A 463 -62.08 14.06 -21.41
C ALA A 463 -61.14 13.96 -22.64
N ILE A 464 -60.16 14.86 -22.77
CA ILE A 464 -59.35 15.00 -24.00
C ILE A 464 -58.07 14.13 -23.96
N ASP A 465 -57.48 13.94 -22.78
CA ASP A 465 -56.12 13.41 -22.62
C ASP A 465 -55.98 11.88 -22.83
N GLN A 466 -57.08 11.13 -22.98
CA GLN A 466 -57.02 9.67 -23.14
C GLN A 466 -56.80 9.20 -24.60
N ALA A 467 -57.03 10.05 -25.60
CA ALA A 467 -57.10 9.62 -27.00
C ALA A 467 -55.74 9.41 -27.71
N GLN A 468 -54.62 9.89 -27.15
CA GLN A 468 -53.34 9.99 -27.89
C GLN A 468 -52.35 8.83 -27.66
N ARG A 469 -52.77 7.71 -27.06
CA ARG A 469 -51.85 6.70 -26.52
C ARG A 469 -51.78 5.36 -27.26
N GLU A 470 -52.59 5.14 -28.30
CA GLU A 470 -52.82 3.78 -28.85
C GLU A 470 -52.13 3.49 -30.20
N ASP A 471 -51.73 4.49 -30.99
CA ASP A 471 -51.28 4.27 -32.39
C ASP A 471 -49.82 3.77 -32.56
N LEU A 472 -48.93 4.00 -31.59
CA LEU A 472 -47.49 3.77 -31.79
C LEU A 472 -47.09 2.26 -31.88
N ILE A 473 -48.00 1.34 -31.58
CA ILE A 473 -47.73 -0.10 -31.48
C ILE A 473 -47.80 -0.82 -32.86
N ARG A 474 -48.08 -0.09 -33.96
CA ARG A 474 -48.23 -0.67 -35.31
C ARG A 474 -46.95 -0.88 -36.12
N GLN A 475 -45.78 -0.35 -35.72
CA GLN A 475 -44.58 -0.34 -36.58
C GLN A 475 -43.58 -1.51 -36.39
N ILE A 476 -43.84 -2.49 -35.53
CA ILE A 476 -42.95 -3.64 -35.31
C ILE A 476 -43.60 -4.94 -35.82
N ARG A 477 -43.60 -5.19 -37.16
CA ARG A 477 -43.93 -6.50 -37.78
C ARG A 477 -43.67 -6.62 -39.30
N ALA A 478 -42.41 -6.88 -39.69
CA ALA A 478 -41.93 -7.55 -40.92
C ALA A 478 -40.39 -7.74 -40.75
N LEU A 479 -39.72 -8.90 -40.81
CA LEU A 479 -39.72 -10.05 -41.76
C LEU A 479 -39.32 -9.59 -43.18
N ASP A 480 -38.32 -10.15 -43.89
CA ASP A 480 -37.48 -11.38 -43.76
C ASP A 480 -36.15 -11.16 -44.61
N ARG A 481 -35.16 -12.04 -44.92
CA ARG A 481 -34.91 -13.50 -44.84
C ARG A 481 -33.38 -13.84 -44.75
N VAL A 482 -32.80 -14.65 -45.67
CA VAL A 482 -31.41 -15.23 -45.67
C VAL A 482 -30.95 -15.52 -47.15
N HIS A 483 -29.79 -16.08 -47.58
CA HIS A 483 -28.90 -17.15 -47.05
C HIS A 483 -27.57 -17.32 -47.88
N ARG A 484 -26.51 -17.92 -47.27
CA ARG A 484 -25.49 -18.87 -47.84
C ARG A 484 -24.21 -18.45 -48.60
N GLU A 485 -23.32 -19.44 -48.74
CA GLU A 485 -21.85 -19.37 -48.93
C GLU A 485 -21.32 -20.04 -50.23
N HIS A 486 -20.01 -19.90 -50.54
CA HIS A 486 -19.21 -20.97 -51.15
C HIS A 486 -17.69 -20.86 -50.85
N VAL A 487 -16.95 -21.97 -51.02
CA VAL A 487 -15.48 -22.11 -50.82
C VAL A 487 -14.85 -22.89 -52.00
N ALA A 488 -13.54 -22.81 -52.20
CA ALA A 488 -12.75 -23.66 -53.11
C ALA A 488 -11.40 -24.06 -52.48
N ILE A 489 -10.75 -25.11 -53.00
CA ILE A 489 -9.59 -25.81 -52.40
C ILE A 489 -8.44 -25.90 -53.44
N PHE A 490 -7.19 -25.98 -52.96
CA PHE A 490 -5.95 -25.91 -53.76
C PHE A 490 -5.26 -27.28 -53.95
N ASP A 491 -4.60 -27.50 -55.10
CA ASP A 491 -3.93 -28.75 -55.50
C ASP A 491 -2.39 -28.61 -55.48
N PRO A 492 -1.63 -29.56 -54.90
CA PRO A 492 -0.17 -29.48 -54.77
C PRO A 492 0.63 -30.14 -55.91
N THR A 493 0.07 -30.34 -57.11
CA THR A 493 0.77 -30.95 -58.26
C THR A 493 1.09 -30.04 -59.45
N GLU A 494 0.65 -28.78 -59.46
CA GLU A 494 1.05 -27.78 -60.47
C GLU A 494 2.17 -26.84 -59.96
N SER A 495 3.03 -26.40 -60.89
CA SER A 495 3.88 -25.22 -60.65
C SER A 495 3.06 -23.95 -60.81
N ALA A 496 3.13 -23.05 -59.83
CA ALA A 496 2.50 -21.75 -59.91
C ALA A 496 3.35 -20.84 -60.84
N ASN A 497 3.12 -20.97 -62.15
CA ASN A 497 3.87 -20.32 -63.23
C ASN A 497 3.77 -18.77 -63.15
N LEU A 498 4.56 -18.16 -62.28
CA LEU A 498 4.63 -16.69 -62.10
C LEU A 498 5.76 -16.06 -62.93
N GLY A 499 6.65 -16.87 -63.51
CA GLY A 499 7.72 -16.41 -64.39
C GLY A 499 8.95 -15.92 -63.63
N LEU A 500 9.21 -16.48 -62.45
CA LEU A 500 10.39 -16.17 -61.65
C LEU A 500 11.57 -17.06 -62.08
N LEU A 501 12.76 -16.47 -62.20
CA LEU A 501 13.93 -17.11 -62.80
C LEU A 501 14.54 -18.28 -62.00
N ASP A 502 14.04 -18.55 -60.78
CA ASP A 502 14.50 -19.60 -59.87
C ASP A 502 13.45 -20.71 -59.63
N GLU A 503 12.44 -20.83 -60.48
CA GLU A 503 11.44 -21.92 -60.42
C GLU A 503 12.08 -23.30 -60.73
N MET A 504 12.16 -24.18 -59.73
CA MET A 504 12.65 -25.57 -59.84
C MET A 504 11.55 -26.58 -59.54
N SER A 505 11.60 -27.78 -60.14
CA SER A 505 10.60 -28.80 -59.86
C SER A 505 10.71 -29.37 -58.43
N LEU A 506 9.58 -29.86 -57.90
CA LEU A 506 9.50 -30.48 -56.58
C LEU A 506 10.36 -31.76 -56.46
N VAL A 507 10.78 -32.36 -57.59
CA VAL A 507 11.69 -33.51 -57.65
C VAL A 507 13.16 -33.07 -57.56
N GLU A 508 13.58 -32.09 -58.36
CA GLU A 508 14.94 -31.53 -58.30
C GLU A 508 15.23 -30.89 -56.93
N LEU A 509 14.22 -30.23 -56.33
CA LEU A 509 14.26 -29.74 -54.96
C LEU A 509 14.54 -30.85 -53.95
N ARG A 510 14.01 -32.07 -54.14
CA ARG A 510 14.27 -33.22 -53.25
C ARG A 510 15.70 -33.74 -53.39
N GLU A 511 16.26 -33.80 -54.59
CA GLU A 511 17.63 -34.27 -54.81
C GLU A 511 18.68 -33.26 -54.31
N ARG A 512 18.51 -31.96 -54.61
CA ARG A 512 19.36 -30.90 -54.05
C ARG A 512 19.28 -30.88 -52.52
N LEU A 513 18.11 -31.14 -51.94
CA LEU A 513 17.90 -31.28 -50.49
C LEU A 513 18.52 -32.55 -49.90
N GLN A 514 18.72 -33.62 -50.67
CA GLN A 514 19.49 -34.79 -50.20
C GLN A 514 20.99 -34.48 -50.13
N LEU A 515 21.56 -33.85 -51.16
CA LEU A 515 22.98 -33.44 -51.15
C LEU A 515 23.27 -32.45 -50.02
N ARG A 516 22.44 -31.41 -49.88
CA ARG A 516 22.52 -30.44 -48.77
C ARG A 516 22.47 -31.10 -47.39
N LYS A 517 21.67 -32.15 -47.20
CA LYS A 517 21.60 -32.90 -45.93
C LYS A 517 22.87 -33.68 -45.60
N VAL A 518 23.66 -34.10 -46.60
CA VAL A 518 24.96 -34.74 -46.37
C VAL A 518 25.99 -33.69 -45.94
N GLU A 519 26.08 -32.57 -46.66
CA GLU A 519 26.91 -31.42 -46.28
C GLU A 519 26.57 -30.91 -44.86
N GLU A 520 25.28 -30.77 -44.56
CA GLU A 520 24.79 -30.35 -43.25
C GLU A 520 25.12 -31.36 -42.15
N ALA A 521 25.03 -32.67 -42.43
CA ALA A 521 25.40 -33.72 -41.48
C ALA A 521 26.92 -33.76 -41.18
N GLU A 522 27.77 -33.50 -42.16
CA GLU A 522 29.23 -33.40 -41.97
C GLU A 522 29.62 -32.15 -41.18
N LEU A 523 29.02 -31.00 -41.49
CA LEU A 523 29.19 -29.76 -40.72
C LEU A 523 28.65 -29.91 -39.29
N GLU A 524 27.54 -30.61 -39.10
CA GLU A 524 27.04 -31.00 -37.78
C GLU A 524 28.04 -31.89 -37.04
N ALA A 525 28.66 -32.88 -37.69
CA ALA A 525 29.65 -33.76 -37.06
C ALA A 525 30.86 -32.95 -36.55
N GLN A 526 31.46 -32.11 -37.40
CA GLN A 526 32.58 -31.23 -37.02
C GLN A 526 32.18 -30.28 -35.87
N ARG A 527 30.97 -29.71 -35.94
CA ARG A 527 30.43 -28.84 -34.88
C ARG A 527 30.21 -29.58 -33.56
N ARG A 528 29.75 -30.84 -33.61
CA ARG A 528 29.59 -31.71 -32.43
C ARG A 528 30.94 -32.03 -31.78
N GLU A 529 32.00 -32.23 -32.57
CA GLU A 529 33.36 -32.43 -32.06
C GLU A 529 33.93 -31.18 -31.38
N LEU A 530 33.83 -30.00 -32.02
CA LEU A 530 34.26 -28.73 -31.42
C LEU A 530 33.53 -28.46 -30.10
N ILE A 531 32.20 -28.66 -30.06
CA ILE A 531 31.39 -28.55 -28.84
C ILE A 531 31.85 -29.54 -27.75
N LEU A 532 32.37 -30.72 -28.13
CA LEU A 532 32.88 -31.72 -27.19
C LEU A 532 34.28 -31.36 -26.66
N GLN A 533 35.13 -30.73 -27.49
CA GLN A 533 36.42 -30.18 -27.06
C GLN A 533 36.21 -29.00 -26.10
N GLU A 534 35.39 -28.00 -26.46
CA GLU A 534 35.02 -26.88 -25.58
C GLU A 534 34.49 -27.35 -24.21
N LYS A 535 33.67 -28.41 -24.19
CA LYS A 535 33.14 -28.99 -22.95
C LYS A 535 34.25 -29.56 -22.07
N LYS A 536 35.21 -30.31 -22.64
CA LYS A 536 36.35 -30.87 -21.91
C LYS A 536 37.22 -29.76 -21.30
N GLU A 537 37.54 -28.73 -22.08
CA GLU A 537 38.31 -27.57 -21.61
C GLU A 537 37.59 -26.82 -20.49
N ARG A 538 36.31 -26.50 -20.69
CA ARG A 538 35.45 -25.81 -19.71
C ARG A 538 35.32 -26.60 -18.42
N GLU A 539 35.28 -27.94 -18.48
CA GLU A 539 35.32 -28.79 -17.29
C GLU A 539 36.68 -28.78 -16.58
N ALA A 540 37.80 -28.85 -17.31
CA ALA A 540 39.14 -28.78 -16.72
C ALA A 540 39.38 -27.43 -16.03
N ASP A 541 38.97 -26.34 -16.68
CA ASP A 541 39.10 -24.98 -16.17
C ASP A 541 38.21 -24.74 -14.93
N LEU A 542 36.98 -25.27 -14.91
CA LEU A 542 36.13 -25.27 -13.71
C LEU A 542 36.73 -26.09 -12.57
N LYS A 543 37.33 -27.27 -12.84
CA LYS A 543 38.02 -28.10 -11.81
C LYS A 543 39.21 -27.33 -11.21
N SER A 544 39.99 -26.63 -12.03
CA SER A 544 41.08 -25.75 -11.60
C SER A 544 40.58 -24.62 -10.68
N ARG A 545 39.55 -23.88 -11.10
CA ARG A 545 38.94 -22.79 -10.31
C ARG A 545 38.37 -23.29 -8.97
N VAL A 546 37.73 -24.46 -8.94
CA VAL A 546 37.23 -25.08 -7.68
C VAL A 546 38.38 -25.40 -6.72
N SER A 547 39.50 -25.93 -7.22
CA SER A 547 40.70 -26.23 -6.41
C SER A 547 41.33 -24.95 -5.83
N ASN A 548 41.38 -23.87 -6.60
CA ASN A 548 41.84 -22.57 -6.09
C ASN A 548 40.89 -21.99 -5.04
N ILE A 549 39.58 -22.03 -5.29
CA ILE A 549 38.55 -21.56 -4.35
C ILE A 549 38.58 -22.36 -3.04
N SER A 550 38.71 -23.69 -3.08
CA SER A 550 38.76 -24.50 -1.85
C SER A 550 39.99 -24.17 -0.99
N ARG A 551 41.16 -23.99 -1.61
CA ARG A 551 42.38 -23.51 -0.95
C ARG A 551 42.18 -22.14 -0.29
N ILE A 552 41.63 -21.16 -1.01
CA ILE A 552 41.38 -19.82 -0.48
C ILE A 552 40.33 -19.86 0.65
N ARG A 553 39.28 -20.68 0.52
CA ARG A 553 38.28 -20.89 1.59
C ARG A 553 38.90 -21.49 2.85
N GLN A 554 39.80 -22.47 2.73
CA GLN A 554 40.50 -23.07 3.88
C GLN A 554 41.38 -22.05 4.61
N LEU A 555 42.17 -21.26 3.88
CA LEU A 555 42.98 -20.17 4.42
C LEU A 555 42.13 -19.07 5.07
N ALA A 556 41.02 -18.70 4.44
CA ALA A 556 40.06 -17.75 5.00
C ALA A 556 39.38 -18.33 6.26
N ALA A 557 39.09 -19.63 6.32
CA ALA A 557 38.46 -20.27 7.46
C ALA A 557 39.39 -20.32 8.68
N SER A 558 40.68 -20.63 8.51
CA SER A 558 41.65 -20.61 9.61
C SER A 558 41.89 -19.18 10.12
N ALA A 559 42.09 -18.20 9.24
CA ALA A 559 42.23 -16.79 9.62
C ALA A 559 40.97 -16.21 10.30
N ASN A 560 39.77 -16.62 9.88
CA ASN A 560 38.53 -16.23 10.55
C ASN A 560 38.34 -16.90 11.92
N ARG A 561 38.85 -18.12 12.13
CA ARG A 561 38.86 -18.77 13.47
C ARG A 561 39.75 -17.99 14.42
N THR A 562 41.02 -17.78 14.10
CA THR A 562 41.96 -17.04 14.96
C THR A 562 41.51 -15.61 15.25
N SER A 563 40.96 -14.90 14.25
CA SER A 563 40.38 -13.57 14.43
C SER A 563 39.16 -13.56 15.36
N ARG A 564 38.25 -14.54 15.24
CA ARG A 564 37.10 -14.69 16.15
C ARG A 564 37.54 -14.97 17.58
N ASP A 565 38.52 -15.84 17.78
CA ASP A 565 38.97 -16.23 19.12
C ASP A 565 39.73 -15.09 19.81
N ARG A 566 40.58 -14.35 19.08
CA ARG A 566 41.15 -13.08 19.56
C ARG A 566 40.09 -12.05 19.93
N ARG A 567 38.98 -11.98 19.17
CA ARG A 567 37.86 -11.08 19.49
C ARG A 567 37.07 -11.52 20.74
N LYS A 568 36.91 -12.84 20.97
CA LYS A 568 36.30 -13.36 22.20
C LYS A 568 37.13 -12.98 23.41
N GLN A 569 38.45 -13.17 23.35
CA GLN A 569 39.39 -12.77 24.41
C GLN A 569 39.21 -11.29 24.75
N LEU A 570 39.32 -10.39 23.76
CA LEU A 570 39.11 -8.95 23.95
C LEU A 570 37.70 -8.56 24.48
N GLU A 571 36.68 -9.40 24.24
CA GLU A 571 35.34 -9.20 24.80
C GLU A 571 35.23 -9.71 26.25
N GLN A 572 35.94 -10.80 26.59
CA GLN A 572 36.08 -11.29 27.97
C GLN A 572 36.89 -10.30 28.81
N ASP A 573 38.06 -9.87 28.33
CA ASP A 573 38.92 -8.86 28.96
C ASP A 573 38.11 -7.59 29.31
N LYS A 574 37.28 -7.11 28.38
CA LYS A 574 36.38 -5.96 28.61
C LYS A 574 35.27 -6.24 29.61
N ARG A 575 34.62 -7.41 29.54
CA ARG A 575 33.58 -7.79 30.52
C ARG A 575 34.16 -7.91 31.93
N ASP A 576 35.40 -8.34 32.06
CA ASP A 576 36.08 -8.49 33.35
C ASP A 576 36.63 -7.15 33.87
N GLN A 577 37.05 -6.24 32.98
CA GLN A 577 37.27 -4.82 33.31
C GLN A 577 35.97 -4.13 33.76
N ASP A 578 34.85 -4.30 33.05
CA ASP A 578 33.54 -3.73 33.39
C ASP A 578 33.04 -4.26 34.75
N LYS A 579 33.26 -5.54 35.07
CA LYS A 579 33.02 -6.08 36.42
C LYS A 579 33.90 -5.38 37.44
N HIS A 580 35.22 -5.35 37.22
CA HIS A 580 36.15 -4.77 38.18
C HIS A 580 35.85 -3.30 38.48
N MET A 581 35.45 -2.51 37.48
CA MET A 581 34.98 -1.12 37.67
C MET A 581 33.68 -1.03 38.47
N ARG A 582 32.75 -1.98 38.31
CA ARG A 582 31.53 -2.07 39.13
C ARG A 582 31.85 -2.48 40.56
N ASP A 583 32.70 -3.49 40.75
CA ASP A 583 33.10 -3.99 42.07
C ASP A 583 33.84 -2.90 42.86
N GLN A 584 34.72 -2.14 42.20
CA GLN A 584 35.32 -0.91 42.75
C GLN A 584 34.26 0.14 43.08
N GLY A 585 33.33 0.43 42.17
CA GLY A 585 32.25 1.40 42.40
C GLY A 585 31.35 1.03 43.60
N THR A 586 30.96 -0.24 43.71
CA THR A 586 30.20 -0.79 44.84
C THR A 586 31.02 -0.72 46.13
N THR A 587 32.31 -1.02 46.09
CA THR A 587 33.21 -0.87 47.25
C THR A 587 33.29 0.59 47.72
N THR A 588 33.41 1.54 46.79
CA THR A 588 33.42 2.98 47.10
C THR A 588 32.08 3.45 47.69
N VAL A 589 30.94 2.96 47.19
CA VAL A 589 29.61 3.27 47.75
C VAL A 589 29.45 2.68 49.17
N LEU A 590 29.96 1.46 49.41
CA LEU A 590 29.94 0.86 50.75
C LEU A 590 30.82 1.64 51.74
N LEU A 591 32.02 2.07 51.32
CA LEU A 591 32.91 2.92 52.13
C LEU A 591 32.35 4.32 52.40
N LEU A 592 31.50 4.85 51.50
CA LEU A 592 30.77 6.11 51.71
C LEU A 592 29.59 5.97 52.67
N PHE A 593 28.99 4.77 52.78
CA PHE A 593 27.89 4.50 53.69
C PHE A 593 28.34 4.11 55.11
N ASP A 594 29.50 3.46 55.27
CA ASP A 594 29.98 3.03 56.59
C ASP A 594 31.51 3.10 56.73
N PRO A 595 32.09 4.27 57.10
CA PRO A 595 33.54 4.50 57.10
C PRO A 595 34.30 3.75 58.21
N ASN A 596 33.61 3.03 59.10
CA ASN A 596 34.23 2.23 60.17
C ASN A 596 34.28 0.72 59.88
N LEU A 597 33.82 0.26 58.71
CA LEU A 597 33.96 -1.14 58.29
C LEU A 597 35.43 -1.48 58.00
N LYS A 598 36.17 -1.85 59.06
CA LYS A 598 37.59 -2.23 58.96
C LYS A 598 37.79 -3.39 57.98
N LEU A 599 38.76 -3.18 57.09
CA LEU A 599 39.38 -4.19 56.22
C LEU A 599 39.54 -5.54 56.94
N THR A 600 38.61 -6.46 56.69
CA THR A 600 38.72 -7.84 57.11
C THR A 600 38.50 -8.75 55.90
N ARG A 601 39.57 -9.48 55.56
CA ARG A 601 39.59 -10.62 54.63
C ARG A 601 39.30 -10.35 53.15
N LEU A 602 40.36 -9.95 52.44
CA LEU A 602 40.70 -10.59 51.17
C LEU A 602 42.23 -10.74 51.11
N GLU A 603 42.71 -11.96 51.42
CA GLU A 603 44.14 -12.27 51.34
C GLU A 603 44.54 -12.38 49.87
N LEU A 604 45.60 -11.66 49.48
CA LEU A 604 46.18 -11.75 48.14
C LEU A 604 46.69 -13.18 47.90
N PRO A 605 46.22 -13.90 46.87
CA PRO A 605 46.86 -15.15 46.46
C PRO A 605 48.27 -14.82 45.96
N LYS A 606 49.29 -15.19 46.74
CA LYS A 606 50.71 -15.00 46.38
C LYS A 606 51.06 -15.91 45.19
N ASN A 607 50.85 -15.41 43.97
CA ASN A 607 51.34 -16.04 42.74
C ASN A 607 52.84 -16.31 42.88
N HIS A 608 53.19 -17.58 43.07
CA HIS A 608 54.57 -18.02 43.10
C HIS A 608 55.19 -17.82 41.72
N HIS A 609 56.25 -17.03 41.66
CA HIS A 609 57.18 -17.05 40.53
C HIS A 609 57.92 -18.40 40.53
N ASN A 610 57.33 -19.41 39.88
CA ASN A 610 58.10 -20.56 39.44
C ASN A 610 58.85 -20.17 38.16
N GLN A 611 60.13 -19.86 38.32
CA GLN A 611 61.07 -19.78 37.21
C GLN A 611 61.37 -21.20 36.70
N ARG A 612 60.95 -21.52 35.47
CA ARG A 612 61.72 -22.29 34.46
C ARG A 612 60.93 -22.42 33.16
#